data_AF-A0A9Q0Z6E5-F1
#
_entry.id   AF-A0A9Q0Z6E5-F1
#
_cell.length_a   1.000
_cell.length_b   1.000
_cell.length_c   1.000
_cell.angle_alpha   90.00
_cell.angle_beta   90.00
_cell.angle_gamma   90.00
#
_symmetry.space_group_name_H-M   'P 1'
#
loop_
_entity.id
_entity.type
_entity.pdbx_description
1 polymer ?
#
loop_
_entity_poly.entity_id
_entity_poly.type
_entity_poly.pdbx_seq_one_letter_code
_entity_poly.pdbx_strand_id
1 'polypeptide(L)'
;MGCNRSWLIFPLFVLLISPVHGLTGYDSESLDVLIHQYAMKVQAKKRTGTSLKVPLPANFSGMEVSVVRLRSGHFWERGVNFSSFYIPPRVTPFPFVKRLSIVYQNLGNWSTLYYRVPDYSLVAPVVGFMAYDASNSSASGNQALKFNVLGDPILIKFPNLATKGNPEILKCVELGPDGLVHFRNITNENTCITQGDGHFSVAVKNSGVDKNSRVWIWWVIGFGSAIFALVLLGVIGFTTL
;
A
#
# COMPACT_ATOMS: atom_id res chain seq x y z
N MET A 1 66.62 -17.87 22.02
CA MET A 1 65.99 -16.88 22.92
C MET A 1 64.94 -16.11 22.13
N GLY A 2 63.69 -16.05 22.63
CA GLY A 2 62.55 -15.26 22.12
C GLY A 2 61.90 -15.85 20.87
N CYS A 3 60.77 -16.58 20.91
CA CYS A 3 59.42 -16.18 21.34
C CYS A 3 58.90 -14.95 20.59
N ASN A 4 58.08 -15.15 19.55
CA ASN A 4 56.80 -14.46 19.54
C ASN A 4 55.70 -15.37 18.99
N ARG A 5 54.62 -15.40 19.75
CA ARG A 5 53.46 -16.27 19.74
C ARG A 5 52.27 -15.40 19.31
N SER A 6 51.27 -16.01 18.68
CA SER A 6 49.92 -15.46 18.44
C SER A 6 49.81 -14.39 17.34
N TRP A 7 48.82 -14.37 16.45
CA TRP A 7 47.47 -14.95 16.50
C TRP A 7 46.95 -15.26 15.09
N LEU A 8 46.50 -16.50 14.89
CA LEU A 8 45.48 -16.88 13.91
C LEU A 8 44.12 -16.42 14.45
N ILE A 9 43.64 -15.23 14.09
CA ILE A 9 42.21 -14.89 14.15
C ILE A 9 41.90 -13.96 12.97
N PHE A 10 41.63 -14.53 11.81
CA PHE A 10 40.87 -13.85 10.77
C PHE A 10 39.41 -13.83 11.27
N PRO A 11 38.79 -12.67 11.54
CA PRO A 11 37.43 -12.66 12.02
C PRO A 11 36.53 -13.05 10.84
N LEU A 12 35.94 -14.23 10.97
CA LEU A 12 34.70 -14.67 10.34
C LEU A 12 33.55 -13.74 10.80
N PHE A 13 33.60 -12.46 10.43
CA PHE A 13 32.62 -11.45 10.84
C PHE A 13 32.12 -10.63 9.64
N VAL A 14 31.76 -11.32 8.56
CA VAL A 14 31.10 -10.71 7.39
C VAL A 14 29.87 -11.55 6.97
N LEU A 15 29.17 -12.16 7.93
CA LEU A 15 27.96 -12.97 7.65
C LEU A 15 26.77 -12.67 8.57
N LEU A 16 26.76 -11.53 9.27
CA LEU A 16 25.63 -11.13 10.14
C LEU A 16 25.21 -9.67 9.92
N ILE A 17 25.27 -9.19 8.68
CA ILE A 17 24.48 -8.01 8.29
C ILE A 17 23.43 -8.48 7.30
N SER A 18 22.50 -9.30 7.77
CA SER A 18 21.17 -9.30 7.16
C SER A 18 20.67 -7.85 7.30
N PRO A 19 20.25 -7.18 6.22
CA PRO A 19 19.48 -5.96 6.41
C PRO A 19 18.20 -6.41 7.10
N VAL A 20 18.12 -6.19 8.42
CA VAL A 20 16.85 -6.18 9.12
C VAL A 20 16.11 -4.98 8.54
N HIS A 21 15.44 -5.21 7.41
CA HIS A 21 14.35 -4.36 6.97
C HIS A 21 13.29 -4.52 8.03
N GLY A 22 13.35 -3.66 9.05
CA GLY A 22 12.31 -3.55 10.06
C GLY A 22 11.03 -3.12 9.36
N LEU A 23 10.24 -4.09 8.89
CA LEU A 23 8.83 -3.90 8.58
C LEU A 23 8.09 -3.78 9.92
N THR A 24 8.26 -2.63 10.57
CA THR A 24 7.43 -2.20 11.71
C THR A 24 6.06 -1.73 11.19
N GLY A 25 5.45 -2.50 10.30
CA GLY A 25 4.10 -2.29 9.80
C GLY A 25 3.16 -3.17 10.59
N TYR A 26 1.96 -2.68 10.90
CA TYR A 26 0.89 -3.58 11.34
C TYR A 26 0.57 -4.55 10.20
N ASP A 27 0.26 -5.80 10.54
CA ASP A 27 -0.06 -6.81 9.54
C ASP A 27 -1.45 -6.56 8.93
N SER A 28 -1.47 -6.16 7.66
CA SER A 28 -2.69 -5.92 6.90
C SER A 28 -3.48 -7.20 6.62
N GLU A 29 -2.82 -8.34 6.50
CA GLU A 29 -3.50 -9.63 6.25
C GLU A 29 -4.32 -10.04 7.48
N SER A 30 -3.71 -9.94 8.67
CA SER A 30 -4.42 -10.14 9.93
C SER A 30 -5.63 -9.20 10.09
N LEU A 31 -5.51 -7.95 9.63
CA LEU A 31 -6.64 -7.00 9.64
C LEU A 31 -7.77 -7.47 8.71
N ASP A 32 -7.45 -7.90 7.50
CA ASP A 32 -8.45 -8.38 6.53
C ASP A 32 -9.18 -9.62 7.04
N VAL A 33 -8.46 -10.57 7.65
CA VAL A 33 -9.05 -11.76 8.29
C VAL A 33 -10.01 -11.35 9.42
N LEU A 34 -9.62 -10.38 10.26
CA LEU A 34 -10.46 -9.86 11.32
C LEU A 34 -11.72 -9.21 10.75
N ILE A 35 -11.58 -8.29 9.80
CA ILE A 35 -12.70 -7.59 9.15
C ILE A 35 -13.65 -8.61 8.52
N HIS A 36 -13.12 -9.60 7.81
CA HIS A 36 -13.90 -10.68 7.21
C HIS A 36 -14.74 -11.43 8.26
N GLN A 37 -14.16 -11.81 9.40
CA GLN A 37 -14.90 -12.50 10.47
C GLN A 37 -16.06 -11.66 11.02
N TYR A 38 -15.87 -10.35 11.22
CA TYR A 38 -16.95 -9.47 11.66
C TYR A 38 -18.02 -9.31 10.57
N ALA A 39 -17.62 -9.19 9.31
CA ALA A 39 -18.54 -9.08 8.18
C ALA A 39 -19.41 -10.33 8.02
N MET A 40 -18.85 -11.53 8.17
CA MET A 40 -19.60 -12.78 8.08
C MET A 40 -20.60 -12.94 9.24
N LYS A 41 -20.24 -12.53 10.46
CA LYS A 41 -21.16 -12.53 11.62
C LYS A 41 -22.38 -11.65 11.38
N VAL A 42 -22.20 -10.48 10.75
CA VAL A 42 -23.31 -9.56 10.43
C VAL A 42 -24.22 -10.16 9.35
N GLN A 43 -23.66 -10.81 8.33
CA GLN A 43 -24.42 -11.39 7.24
C GLN A 43 -25.19 -12.65 7.61
N ALA A 44 -24.67 -13.47 8.53
CA ALA A 44 -25.32 -14.72 8.96
C ALA A 44 -26.77 -14.50 9.44
N LYS A 45 -27.10 -13.28 9.90
CA LYS A 45 -28.40 -12.92 10.46
C LYS A 45 -29.32 -12.15 9.49
N LYS A 46 -28.92 -11.92 8.23
CA LYS A 46 -29.59 -10.95 7.33
C LYS A 46 -29.82 -11.48 5.90
N ARG A 47 -30.77 -10.83 5.21
CA ARG A 47 -31.19 -11.18 3.83
C ARG A 47 -30.22 -10.60 2.78
N THR A 48 -30.21 -11.22 1.59
CA THR A 48 -29.44 -10.81 0.40
C THR A 48 -29.90 -9.44 -0.12
N GLY A 49 -28.99 -8.65 -0.69
CA GLY A 49 -29.29 -7.43 -1.45
C GLY A 49 -29.22 -6.11 -0.67
N THR A 50 -28.99 -6.13 0.63
CA THR A 50 -28.83 -4.92 1.45
C THR A 50 -27.37 -4.76 1.86
N SER A 51 -26.80 -3.57 1.67
CA SER A 51 -25.49 -3.22 2.22
C SER A 51 -25.63 -2.99 3.73
N LEU A 52 -24.78 -3.66 4.51
CA LEU A 52 -24.81 -3.65 5.97
C LEU A 52 -23.51 -3.05 6.49
N LYS A 53 -23.62 -2.08 7.40
CA LYS A 53 -22.46 -1.59 8.15
C LYS A 53 -21.96 -2.68 9.10
N VAL A 54 -20.65 -2.87 9.16
CA VAL A 54 -20.00 -3.85 10.03
C VAL A 54 -19.43 -3.13 11.24
N PRO A 55 -19.96 -3.36 12.46
CA PRO A 55 -19.42 -2.74 13.66
C PRO A 55 -18.09 -3.42 14.02
N LEU A 56 -17.01 -2.63 14.07
CA LEU A 56 -15.71 -3.07 14.53
C LEU A 56 -15.50 -2.76 16.02
N PRO A 57 -14.56 -3.43 16.71
CA PRO A 57 -14.14 -3.07 18.07
C PRO A 57 -13.67 -1.62 18.16
N ALA A 58 -13.75 -1.04 19.36
CA ALA A 58 -13.35 0.35 19.62
C ALA A 58 -11.91 0.69 19.19
N ASN A 59 -11.02 -0.30 19.22
CA ASN A 59 -9.63 -0.18 18.77
C ASN A 59 -9.50 0.16 17.27
N PHE A 60 -10.55 -0.02 16.47
CA PHE A 60 -10.61 0.32 15.04
C PHE A 60 -11.58 1.47 14.75
N SER A 61 -11.87 2.30 15.76
CA SER A 61 -12.74 3.46 15.60
C SER A 61 -12.22 4.37 14.47
N GLY A 62 -13.14 4.87 13.64
CA GLY A 62 -12.81 5.67 12.46
C GLY A 62 -12.57 4.86 11.18
N MET A 63 -12.49 3.53 11.24
CA MET A 63 -12.61 2.69 10.04
C MET A 63 -14.08 2.51 9.65
N GLU A 64 -14.37 2.57 8.36
CA GLU A 64 -15.70 2.27 7.83
C GLU A 64 -15.68 0.96 7.08
N VAL A 65 -16.47 -0.02 7.53
CA VAL A 65 -16.61 -1.31 6.87
C VAL A 65 -18.07 -1.54 6.55
N SER A 66 -18.33 -2.01 5.34
CA SER A 66 -19.66 -2.47 4.94
C SER A 66 -19.59 -3.77 4.17
N VAL A 67 -20.68 -4.52 4.16
CA VAL A 67 -20.75 -5.80 3.47
C VAL A 67 -22.10 -5.97 2.80
N VAL A 68 -22.09 -6.51 1.58
CA VAL A 68 -23.31 -6.83 0.83
C VAL A 68 -23.23 -8.25 0.29
N ARG A 69 -24.32 -9.00 0.44
CA ARG A 69 -24.50 -10.31 -0.19
C ARG A 69 -25.31 -10.16 -1.46
N LEU A 70 -24.82 -10.65 -2.58
CA LEU A 70 -25.46 -10.58 -3.89
C LEU A 70 -25.57 -11.95 -4.53
N ARG A 71 -26.55 -12.14 -5.41
CA ARG A 71 -26.56 -13.27 -6.36
C ARG A 71 -25.64 -12.93 -7.51
N SER A 72 -24.81 -13.87 -7.95
CA SER A 72 -23.80 -13.60 -8.99
C SER A 72 -24.42 -13.14 -10.31
N GLY A 73 -25.60 -13.67 -10.69
CA GLY A 73 -26.31 -13.20 -11.88
C GLY A 73 -26.79 -11.75 -11.78
N HIS A 74 -27.28 -11.33 -10.61
CA HIS A 74 -27.72 -9.94 -10.38
C HIS A 74 -26.54 -8.97 -10.31
N PHE A 75 -25.45 -9.40 -9.67
CA PHE A 75 -24.18 -8.68 -9.66
C PHE A 75 -23.62 -8.51 -11.08
N TRP A 76 -23.66 -9.56 -11.91
CA TRP A 76 -23.22 -9.48 -13.31
C TRP A 76 -24.10 -8.53 -14.14
N GLU A 77 -25.42 -8.54 -13.94
CA GLU A 77 -26.36 -7.72 -14.69
C GLU A 77 -26.29 -6.23 -14.32
N ARG A 78 -26.14 -5.92 -13.02
CA ARG A 78 -26.28 -4.54 -12.50
C ARG A 78 -25.01 -3.93 -11.93
N GLY A 79 -23.99 -4.72 -11.66
CA GLY A 79 -22.83 -4.27 -10.89
C GLY A 79 -23.19 -3.95 -9.42
N VAL A 80 -22.32 -3.18 -8.76
CA VAL A 80 -22.57 -2.65 -7.42
C VAL A 80 -21.86 -1.32 -7.22
N ASN A 81 -22.49 -0.42 -6.47
CA ASN A 81 -21.95 0.89 -6.15
C ASN A 81 -21.81 1.05 -4.63
N PHE A 82 -20.59 1.35 -4.19
CA PHE A 82 -20.22 1.70 -2.82
C PHE A 82 -19.79 3.17 -2.78
N SER A 83 -19.54 3.70 -1.57
CA SER A 83 -19.08 5.09 -1.39
C SER A 83 -17.84 5.44 -2.20
N SER A 84 -16.82 4.57 -2.21
CA SER A 84 -15.55 4.79 -2.91
C SER A 84 -15.33 3.89 -4.12
N PHE A 85 -16.20 2.91 -4.38
CA PHE A 85 -16.00 1.94 -5.47
C PHE A 85 -17.24 1.77 -6.32
N TYR A 86 -17.05 1.70 -7.62
CA TYR A 86 -18.07 1.31 -8.58
C TYR A 86 -17.58 0.10 -9.37
N ILE A 87 -18.24 -1.03 -9.16
CA ILE A 87 -18.01 -2.25 -9.93
C ILE A 87 -19.09 -2.29 -11.02
N PRO A 88 -18.73 -2.16 -12.31
CA PRO A 88 -19.72 -2.10 -13.38
C PRO A 88 -20.40 -3.47 -13.61
N PRO A 89 -21.48 -3.51 -14.40
CA PRO A 89 -21.99 -4.75 -14.98
C PRO A 89 -20.90 -5.53 -15.73
N ARG A 90 -21.16 -6.80 -16.02
CA ARG A 90 -20.28 -7.74 -16.73
C ARG A 90 -19.00 -8.12 -15.99
N VAL A 91 -18.96 -7.95 -14.68
CA VAL A 91 -17.95 -8.53 -13.80
C VAL A 91 -18.45 -9.86 -13.24
N THR A 92 -17.65 -10.92 -13.34
CA THR A 92 -17.98 -12.24 -12.78
C THR A 92 -17.01 -12.64 -11.66
N PRO A 93 -17.49 -13.29 -10.59
CA PRO A 93 -16.61 -13.90 -9.60
C PRO A 93 -15.91 -15.14 -10.20
N PHE A 94 -14.67 -15.34 -9.81
CA PHE A 94 -13.86 -16.51 -10.13
C PHE A 94 -13.25 -17.12 -8.85
N PRO A 95 -13.49 -18.41 -8.56
CA PRO A 95 -14.39 -19.32 -9.27
C PRO A 95 -15.86 -18.86 -9.22
N PHE A 96 -16.68 -19.37 -10.15
CA PHE A 96 -18.11 -19.02 -10.18
C PHE A 96 -18.84 -19.59 -8.97
N VAL A 97 -19.60 -18.74 -8.29
CA VAL A 97 -20.43 -19.09 -7.13
C VAL A 97 -21.87 -18.64 -7.35
N LYS A 98 -22.83 -19.21 -6.61
CA LYS A 98 -24.25 -18.81 -6.74
C LYS A 98 -24.52 -17.46 -6.09
N ARG A 99 -23.84 -17.19 -4.98
CA ARG A 99 -23.91 -15.93 -4.24
C ARG A 99 -22.51 -15.56 -3.76
N LEU A 100 -22.20 -14.28 -3.83
CA LEU A 100 -20.97 -13.73 -3.30
C LEU A 100 -21.28 -12.67 -2.24
N SER A 101 -20.34 -12.47 -1.33
CA SER A 101 -20.30 -11.34 -0.42
C SER A 101 -19.15 -10.43 -0.81
N ILE A 102 -19.43 -9.14 -0.93
CA ILE A 102 -18.41 -8.12 -1.16
C ILE A 102 -18.27 -7.32 0.12
N VAL A 103 -17.06 -7.32 0.68
CA VAL A 103 -16.68 -6.56 1.87
C VAL A 103 -15.94 -5.33 1.39
N TYR A 104 -16.45 -4.15 1.76
CA TYR A 104 -15.81 -2.85 1.55
C TYR A 104 -15.17 -2.38 2.84
N GLN A 105 -13.99 -1.79 2.74
CA GLN A 105 -13.30 -1.16 3.85
C GLN A 105 -12.70 0.20 3.47
N ASN A 106 -12.72 1.11 4.43
CA ASN A 106 -12.03 2.39 4.39
C ASN A 106 -11.31 2.56 5.73
N LEU A 107 -9.98 2.55 5.67
CA LEU A 107 -9.15 2.57 6.88
C LEU A 107 -9.05 3.98 7.50
N GLY A 108 -9.46 5.03 6.79
CA GLY A 108 -9.38 6.40 7.30
C GLY A 108 -7.95 6.75 7.76
N ASN A 109 -7.84 7.26 8.99
CA ASN A 109 -6.57 7.67 9.58
C ASN A 109 -5.62 6.50 9.90
N TRP A 110 -6.10 5.25 9.86
CA TRP A 110 -5.29 4.05 10.10
C TRP A 110 -4.43 3.65 8.90
N SER A 111 -4.66 4.28 7.75
CA SER A 111 -4.01 3.93 6.48
C SER A 111 -2.48 3.85 6.57
N THR A 112 -1.83 4.85 7.14
CA THR A 112 -0.36 4.92 7.26
C THR A 112 0.22 3.98 8.32
N LEU A 113 -0.62 3.43 9.20
CA LEU A 113 -0.22 2.45 10.20
C LEU A 113 -0.06 1.06 9.56
N TYR A 114 -0.97 0.68 8.67
CA TYR A 114 -0.97 -0.61 7.98
C TYR A 114 -0.18 -0.59 6.67
N TYR A 115 -0.19 0.54 5.97
CA TYR A 115 0.40 0.64 4.63
C TYR A 115 1.45 1.75 4.57
N ARG A 116 2.64 1.41 4.06
CA ARG A 116 3.70 2.36 3.74
C ARG A 116 4.07 2.22 2.27
N VAL A 117 4.26 3.36 1.60
CA VAL A 117 4.71 3.41 0.22
C VAL A 117 6.09 4.05 0.19
N PRO A 118 7.17 3.32 -0.16
CA PRO A 118 8.52 3.87 -0.21
C PRO A 118 8.60 5.10 -1.12
N ASP A 119 9.23 6.19 -0.67
CA ASP A 119 9.40 7.46 -1.40
C ASP A 119 8.12 8.24 -1.75
N TYR A 120 6.95 7.81 -1.27
CA TYR A 120 5.68 8.51 -1.47
C TYR A 120 4.95 8.73 -0.13
N SER A 121 4.06 9.71 -0.12
CA SER A 121 3.13 9.96 0.98
C SER A 121 1.70 9.70 0.51
N LEU A 122 0.93 8.95 1.29
CA LEU A 122 -0.50 8.76 1.05
C LEU A 122 -1.23 10.09 1.29
N VAL A 123 -2.02 10.52 0.30
CA VAL A 123 -2.84 11.74 0.35
C VAL A 123 -4.34 11.44 0.39
N ALA A 124 -4.69 10.15 0.43
CA ALA A 124 -6.03 9.64 0.61
C ALA A 124 -6.03 8.46 1.59
N PRO A 125 -7.16 8.15 2.23
CA PRO A 125 -7.32 6.90 2.96
C PRO A 125 -7.07 5.69 2.05
N VAL A 126 -6.59 4.59 2.63
CA VAL A 126 -6.59 3.28 1.98
C VAL A 126 -8.01 2.75 2.03
N VAL A 127 -8.56 2.51 0.85
CA VAL A 127 -9.85 1.88 0.65
C VAL A 127 -9.61 0.51 0.01
N GLY A 128 -10.43 -0.48 0.37
CA GLY A 128 -10.31 -1.81 -0.18
C GLY A 128 -11.66 -2.46 -0.38
N PHE A 129 -11.67 -3.46 -1.26
CA PHE A 129 -12.80 -4.38 -1.35
C PHE A 129 -12.31 -5.78 -1.67
N MET A 130 -12.97 -6.77 -1.07
CA MET A 130 -12.68 -8.19 -1.25
C MET A 130 -14.00 -8.95 -1.43
N ALA A 131 -13.94 -10.02 -2.22
CA ALA A 131 -15.10 -10.87 -2.51
C ALA A 131 -14.91 -12.26 -1.91
N TYR A 132 -16.03 -12.85 -1.46
CA TYR A 132 -16.03 -14.15 -0.79
C TYR A 132 -17.23 -14.99 -1.24
N ASP A 133 -17.08 -16.32 -1.29
CA ASP A 133 -18.21 -17.22 -1.56
C ASP A 133 -19.24 -17.11 -0.43
N ALA A 134 -20.48 -16.79 -0.78
CA ALA A 134 -21.58 -16.70 0.16
C ALA A 134 -22.75 -17.58 -0.27
N SER A 135 -22.49 -18.67 -0.97
CA SER A 135 -23.50 -19.61 -1.44
C SER A 135 -24.17 -20.32 -0.26
N ASN A 136 -23.37 -20.72 0.74
CA ASN A 136 -23.84 -21.33 1.99
C ASN A 136 -24.10 -20.23 3.03
N SER A 137 -25.29 -20.23 3.64
CA SER A 137 -25.65 -19.25 4.68
C SER A 137 -25.17 -19.62 6.09
N SER A 138 -24.85 -20.89 6.31
CA SER A 138 -24.42 -21.46 7.60
C SER A 138 -22.91 -21.63 7.72
N ALA A 139 -22.22 -21.85 6.59
CA ALA A 139 -20.77 -21.82 6.53
C ALA A 139 -20.34 -20.38 6.29
N SER A 140 -19.52 -19.83 7.19
CA SER A 140 -18.78 -18.60 6.93
C SER A 140 -18.09 -18.74 5.58
N GLY A 141 -18.35 -17.78 4.69
CA GLY A 141 -17.85 -17.78 3.34
C GLY A 141 -16.35 -17.54 3.29
N ASN A 142 -15.53 -18.53 3.63
CA ASN A 142 -14.09 -18.29 3.84
C ASN A 142 -13.29 -18.26 2.53
N GLN A 143 -13.87 -18.73 1.43
CA GLN A 143 -13.16 -18.76 0.16
C GLN A 143 -13.17 -17.37 -0.49
N ALA A 144 -12.01 -16.73 -0.52
CA ALA A 144 -11.79 -15.51 -1.28
C ALA A 144 -12.02 -15.76 -2.78
N LEU A 145 -12.66 -14.81 -3.44
CA LEU A 145 -12.98 -14.83 -4.86
C LEU A 145 -12.21 -13.72 -5.56
N LYS A 146 -11.81 -13.99 -6.79
CA LYS A 146 -11.28 -12.99 -7.72
C LYS A 146 -12.35 -12.52 -8.67
N PHE A 147 -12.06 -11.45 -9.40
CA PHE A 147 -12.96 -10.94 -10.43
C PHE A 147 -12.38 -11.18 -11.81
N ASN A 148 -13.26 -11.58 -12.73
CA ASN A 148 -13.01 -11.51 -14.16
C ASN A 148 -13.85 -10.36 -14.72
N VAL A 149 -13.17 -9.32 -15.20
CA VAL A 149 -13.80 -8.08 -15.67
C VAL A 149 -13.89 -8.12 -17.19
N LEU A 150 -15.13 -8.22 -17.70
CA LEU A 150 -15.40 -8.25 -19.14
C LEU A 150 -16.04 -6.92 -19.57
N GLY A 151 -15.22 -5.95 -19.96
CA GLY A 151 -15.68 -4.64 -20.42
C GLY A 151 -15.07 -3.50 -19.61
N ASP A 152 -15.94 -2.67 -19.03
CA ASP A 152 -15.51 -1.49 -18.28
C ASP A 152 -14.73 -1.88 -17.00
N PRO A 153 -13.65 -1.14 -16.66
CA PRO A 153 -12.88 -1.41 -15.46
C PRO A 153 -13.65 -1.04 -14.19
N ILE A 154 -13.21 -1.59 -13.06
CA ILE A 154 -13.69 -1.18 -11.74
C ILE A 154 -13.12 0.20 -11.43
N LEU A 155 -13.98 1.10 -10.97
CA LEU A 155 -13.63 2.50 -10.67
C LEU A 155 -13.53 2.71 -9.16
N ILE A 156 -12.49 3.44 -8.75
CA ILE A 156 -12.21 3.76 -7.35
C ILE A 156 -12.15 5.28 -7.22
N LYS A 157 -13.11 5.87 -6.52
CA LYS A 157 -13.29 7.32 -6.44
C LYS A 157 -12.75 7.86 -5.12
N PHE A 158 -11.93 8.90 -5.21
CA PHE A 158 -11.43 9.66 -4.07
C PHE A 158 -11.97 11.10 -4.11
N PRO A 159 -13.18 11.35 -3.60
CA PRO A 159 -13.82 12.67 -3.72
C PRO A 159 -13.12 13.76 -2.89
N ASN A 160 -12.53 13.40 -1.76
CA ASN A 160 -11.96 14.32 -0.77
C ASN A 160 -10.43 14.40 -0.85
N LEU A 161 -9.86 14.54 -2.06
CA LEU A 161 -8.43 14.79 -2.18
C LEU A 161 -8.13 16.23 -1.77
N ALA A 162 -7.37 16.40 -0.68
CA ALA A 162 -6.99 17.71 -0.13
C ALA A 162 -6.21 18.58 -1.13
N THR A 163 -5.58 17.94 -2.12
CA THR A 163 -4.95 18.62 -3.25
C THR A 163 -5.89 18.49 -4.44
N LYS A 164 -6.41 19.59 -4.99
CA LYS A 164 -6.82 19.64 -6.41
C LYS A 164 -5.57 19.54 -7.30
N GLY A 165 -4.78 18.50 -7.05
CA GLY A 165 -3.39 18.38 -7.43
C GLY A 165 -3.32 17.99 -8.88
N ASN A 166 -2.43 18.66 -9.61
CA ASN A 166 -2.08 18.32 -10.98
C ASN A 166 -2.05 16.77 -11.13
N PRO A 167 -2.85 16.17 -12.02
CA PRO A 167 -2.91 14.71 -12.22
C PRO A 167 -1.54 14.10 -12.54
N GLU A 168 -0.56 14.91 -12.96
CA GLU A 168 0.83 14.49 -13.14
C GLU A 168 1.54 14.08 -11.84
N ILE A 169 1.15 14.66 -10.70
CA ILE A 169 1.79 14.44 -9.39
C ILE A 169 1.12 13.30 -8.62
N LEU A 170 -0.20 13.15 -8.78
CA LEU A 170 -0.99 12.14 -8.08
C LEU A 170 -0.85 10.77 -8.75
N LYS A 171 -0.49 9.75 -7.96
CA LYS A 171 -0.43 8.37 -8.42
C LYS A 171 -1.42 7.51 -7.67
N CYS A 172 -2.21 6.74 -8.40
CA CYS A 172 -2.96 5.64 -7.84
C CYS A 172 -1.99 4.56 -7.40
N VAL A 173 -2.17 4.07 -6.17
CA VAL A 173 -1.37 2.98 -5.62
C VAL A 173 -2.28 1.80 -5.32
N GLU A 174 -1.93 0.65 -5.87
CA GLU A 174 -2.50 -0.65 -5.55
C GLU A 174 -1.52 -1.35 -4.59
N LEU A 175 -2.03 -1.71 -3.41
CA LEU A 175 -1.27 -2.23 -2.29
C LEU A 175 -1.51 -3.74 -2.22
N GLY A 176 -0.49 -4.48 -2.61
CA GLY A 176 -0.48 -5.94 -2.64
C GLY A 176 0.01 -6.57 -1.33
N PRO A 177 0.01 -7.90 -1.26
CA PRO A 177 0.59 -8.64 -0.14
C PRO A 177 2.09 -8.33 0.00
N ASP A 178 2.64 -8.57 1.19
CA ASP A 178 4.06 -8.40 1.51
C ASP A 178 4.63 -6.99 1.21
N GLY A 179 3.77 -5.97 1.17
CA GLY A 179 4.18 -4.59 0.90
C GLY A 179 4.49 -4.29 -0.57
N LEU A 180 4.07 -5.16 -1.49
CA LEU A 180 4.13 -4.87 -2.93
C LEU A 180 3.27 -3.64 -3.26
N VAL A 181 3.82 -2.71 -4.03
CA VAL A 181 3.10 -1.50 -4.46
C VAL A 181 3.13 -1.37 -5.97
N HIS A 182 1.96 -1.27 -6.59
CA HIS A 182 1.80 -1.01 -8.02
C HIS A 182 1.27 0.40 -8.24
N PHE A 183 2.00 1.19 -9.03
CA PHE A 183 1.61 2.55 -9.37
C PHE A 183 0.86 2.59 -10.70
N ARG A 184 -0.22 3.38 -10.74
CA ARG A 184 -0.96 3.71 -11.95
C ARG A 184 -1.24 5.21 -12.00
N ASN A 185 -1.47 5.73 -13.20
CA ASN A 185 -1.89 7.13 -13.35
C ASN A 185 -3.34 7.29 -12.87
N ILE A 186 -3.60 8.39 -12.18
CA ILE A 186 -4.96 8.79 -11.83
C ILE A 186 -5.67 9.33 -13.07
N THR A 187 -6.98 9.12 -13.17
CA THR A 187 -7.78 9.78 -14.22
C THR A 187 -8.12 11.21 -13.79
N ASN A 188 -8.58 12.03 -14.74
CA ASN A 188 -8.91 13.46 -14.52
C ASN A 188 -10.01 13.69 -13.47
N GLU A 189 -10.72 12.66 -13.03
CA GLU A 189 -11.83 12.71 -12.06
C GLU A 189 -11.44 12.13 -10.69
N ASN A 190 -10.17 12.25 -10.28
CA ASN A 190 -9.66 11.70 -9.01
C ASN A 190 -10.02 10.21 -8.81
N THR A 191 -10.00 9.47 -9.92
CA THR A 191 -10.46 8.09 -9.98
C THR A 191 -9.32 7.18 -10.39
N CYS A 192 -9.19 6.06 -9.68
CA CYS A 192 -8.30 4.97 -10.04
C CYS A 192 -9.09 3.87 -10.74
N ILE A 193 -8.41 3.15 -11.63
CA ILE A 193 -8.99 2.01 -12.35
C ILE A 193 -8.30 0.73 -11.93
N THR A 194 -9.07 -0.35 -11.75
CA THR A 194 -8.56 -1.68 -11.45
C THR A 194 -9.35 -2.76 -12.20
N GLN A 195 -8.73 -3.93 -12.32
CA GLN A 195 -9.33 -5.14 -12.89
C GLN A 195 -9.62 -6.20 -11.81
N GLY A 196 -9.31 -5.92 -10.55
CA GLY A 196 -9.40 -6.89 -9.46
C GLY A 196 -9.71 -6.27 -8.10
N ASP A 197 -9.89 -7.14 -7.12
CA ASP A 197 -10.03 -6.83 -5.70
C ASP A 197 -8.68 -6.46 -5.07
N GLY A 198 -8.71 -5.77 -3.92
CA GLY A 198 -7.50 -5.40 -3.20
C GLY A 198 -7.62 -4.07 -2.47
N HIS A 199 -6.46 -3.48 -2.19
CA HIS A 199 -6.29 -2.24 -1.45
C HIS A 199 -5.75 -1.14 -2.33
N PHE A 200 -6.34 0.04 -2.22
CA PHE A 200 -6.05 1.14 -3.12
C PHE A 200 -6.00 2.46 -2.36
N SER A 201 -5.13 3.36 -2.82
CA SER A 201 -5.05 4.72 -2.32
C SER A 201 -4.49 5.66 -3.39
N VAL A 202 -4.28 6.92 -3.03
CA VAL A 202 -3.61 7.93 -3.84
C VAL A 202 -2.39 8.42 -3.07
N ALA A 203 -1.26 8.51 -3.76
CA ALA A 203 0.00 8.93 -3.19
C ALA A 203 0.67 10.03 -4.04
N VAL A 204 1.50 10.85 -3.39
CA VAL A 204 2.37 11.84 -4.03
C VAL A 204 3.82 11.50 -3.75
N LYS A 205 4.69 11.71 -4.73
CA LYS A 205 6.12 11.49 -4.54
C LYS A 205 6.62 12.49 -3.50
N ASN A 206 7.36 12.00 -2.50
CA ASN A 206 8.01 12.89 -1.55
C ASN A 206 9.04 13.72 -2.32
N SER A 207 9.03 15.03 -2.17
CA SER A 207 10.09 15.90 -2.68
C SER A 207 11.37 15.58 -1.93
N GLY A 208 12.07 14.55 -2.41
CA GLY A 208 13.38 14.21 -1.91
C GLY A 208 14.25 15.44 -2.12
N VAL A 209 14.68 16.08 -1.02
CA VAL A 209 15.97 16.75 -1.08
C VAL A 209 16.94 15.65 -1.46
N ASP A 210 17.43 15.68 -2.70
CA ASP A 210 18.36 14.68 -3.23
C ASP A 210 19.48 14.49 -2.21
N LYS A 211 19.45 13.37 -1.47
CA LYS A 211 20.52 13.06 -0.52
C LYS A 211 21.86 13.00 -1.24
N ASN A 212 21.84 12.64 -2.53
CA ASN A 212 22.99 12.64 -3.42
C ASN A 212 23.59 14.05 -3.64
N SER A 213 22.77 15.09 -3.78
CA SER A 213 23.28 16.46 -3.94
C SER A 213 23.95 16.95 -2.65
N ARG A 214 23.38 16.63 -1.48
CA ARG A 214 23.95 16.99 -0.18
C ARG A 214 25.28 16.27 0.09
N VAL A 215 25.40 15.00 -0.30
CA VAL A 215 26.65 14.23 -0.18
C VAL A 215 27.71 14.75 -1.15
N TRP A 216 27.34 15.05 -2.41
CA TRP A 216 28.27 15.62 -3.39
C TRP A 216 28.80 16.99 -2.94
N ILE A 217 27.96 17.86 -2.38
CA ILE A 217 28.38 19.14 -1.79
C ILE A 217 29.42 18.94 -0.68
N TRP A 218 29.22 17.96 0.20
CA TRP A 218 30.17 17.65 1.26
C TRP A 218 31.51 17.13 0.74
N TRP A 219 31.49 16.30 -0.31
CA TRP A 219 32.69 15.84 -0.99
C TRP A 219 33.43 17.02 -1.67
N VAL A 220 32.71 17.89 -2.37
CA VAL A 220 33.31 19.07 -3.05
C VAL A 220 33.95 20.02 -2.04
N ILE A 221 33.32 20.28 -0.89
CA ILE A 221 33.89 21.12 0.18
C ILE A 221 35.17 20.49 0.75
N GLY A 222 35.17 19.17 0.97
CA GLY A 222 36.34 18.45 1.48
C GLY A 222 37.52 18.47 0.50
N PHE A 223 37.28 18.17 -0.78
CA PHE A 223 38.34 18.19 -1.81
C PHE A 223 38.84 19.59 -2.12
N GLY A 224 37.94 20.59 -2.18
CA GLY A 224 38.31 21.98 -2.44
C GLY A 224 39.22 22.57 -1.37
N SER A 225 38.98 22.25 -0.10
CA SER A 225 39.81 22.70 1.02
C SER A 225 41.23 22.14 0.98
N ALA A 226 41.39 20.85 0.64
CA ALA A 226 42.69 20.19 0.55
C ALA A 226 43.56 20.73 -0.60
N ILE A 227 42.94 20.99 -1.77
CA ILE A 227 43.64 21.54 -2.92
C ILE A 227 44.07 22.99 -2.65
N PHE A 228 43.21 23.80 -2.03
CA PHE A 228 43.55 25.18 -1.70
C PHE A 228 44.73 25.27 -0.72
N ALA A 229 44.79 24.41 0.29
CA ALA A 229 45.91 24.34 1.23
C ALA A 229 47.23 23.96 0.55
N LEU A 230 47.21 23.01 -0.39
CA LEU A 230 48.39 22.60 -1.15
C LEU A 230 48.94 23.72 -2.05
N VAL A 231 48.07 24.46 -2.73
CA VAL A 231 48.48 25.61 -3.56
C VAL A 231 49.10 26.70 -2.70
N LEU A 232 48.51 27.00 -1.53
CA LEU A 232 49.05 28.01 -0.62
C LEU A 232 50.46 27.66 -0.14
N LEU A 233 50.69 26.39 0.24
CA LEU A 233 52.00 25.90 0.64
C LEU A 233 53.03 25.97 -0.49
N GLY A 234 52.62 25.66 -1.73
CA GLY A 234 53.49 25.79 -2.91
C GLY A 234 53.91 27.23 -3.18
N VAL A 235 52.98 28.19 -3.07
CA VAL A 235 53.28 29.62 -3.28
C VAL A 235 54.22 30.15 -2.19
N ILE A 236 53.98 29.79 -0.92
CA ILE A 236 54.84 30.21 0.20
C ILE A 236 56.25 29.59 0.07
N GLY A 237 56.34 28.33 -0.35
CA GLY A 237 57.62 27.67 -0.62
C GLY A 237 58.39 28.29 -1.78
N PHE A 238 57.69 28.80 -2.80
CA PHE A 238 58.30 29.46 -3.95
C PHE A 238 58.79 30.89 -3.65
N THR A 239 58.10 31.64 -2.78
CA THR A 239 58.51 33.02 -2.43
C THR A 239 59.59 33.10 -1.36
N THR A 240 59.89 31.99 -0.68
CA THR A 240 60.92 31.91 0.38
C THR A 240 62.23 31.25 -0.10
N LEU A 241 62.32 30.92 -1.40
CA LEU A 241 63.48 30.36 -2.07
C LEU A 241 64.25 31.42 -2.86
#